data_AF-A0A1H9UM67-F1
#
_entry.id   AF-A0A1H9UM67-F1
#
_cell.length_a   1.000
_cell.length_b   1.000
_cell.length_c   1.000
_cell.angle_alpha   90.00
_cell.angle_beta   90.00
_cell.angle_gamma   90.00
#
_symmetry.space_group_name_H-M   'P 1'
#
loop_
_entity.id
_entity.type
_entity.pdbx_description
1 polymer ?
#
loop_
_entity_poly.entity_id
_entity_poly.type
_entity_poly.pdbx_seq_one_letter_code
_entity_poly.pdbx_strand_id
1 'polypeptide(L)' 'MDATGRLTNVQLELLKLFQYNLPEAQLMEIKEILAKYFAKSASDEMDKLWERENWDENTIESLKNEHLRKK' A
#
# COMPACT_ATOMS: atom_id res chain seq x y z
N MET A 1 11.55 -12.76 12.39
CA MET A 1 10.31 -12.99 11.62
C MET A 1 10.20 -14.49 11.48
N ASP A 2 9.42 -15.14 12.36
CA ASP A 2 9.28 -16.58 12.32
C ASP A 2 8.44 -16.97 11.10
N ALA A 3 9.11 -17.59 10.12
CA ALA A 3 8.52 -18.08 8.89
C ALA A 3 7.83 -19.44 9.09
N THR A 4 7.07 -19.59 10.17
CA THR A 4 6.29 -20.80 10.46
C THR A 4 4.89 -20.45 10.97
N GLY A 5 3.92 -20.45 10.04
CA GLY A 5 2.60 -21.01 10.31
C GLY A 5 1.40 -20.04 10.43
N ARG A 6 1.05 -19.34 9.34
CA ARG A 6 -0.34 -19.15 8.83
C ARG A 6 -0.31 -18.10 7.72
N LEU A 7 -0.96 -18.39 6.60
CA LEU A 7 -1.17 -17.42 5.53
C LEU A 7 -2.00 -16.25 6.06
N THR A 8 -1.71 -15.05 5.57
CA THR A 8 -2.57 -13.89 5.85
C THR A 8 -3.95 -14.12 5.24
N ASN A 9 -4.97 -13.44 5.77
CA ASN A 9 -6.32 -13.46 5.22
C ASN A 9 -6.33 -13.15 3.71
N VAL A 10 -5.57 -12.15 3.25
CA VAL A 10 -5.45 -11.81 1.82
C VAL A 10 -4.81 -12.95 1.03
N GLN A 11 -3.74 -13.56 1.55
CA GLN A 11 -3.11 -14.71 0.89
C GLN A 11 -4.10 -15.89 0.75
N LEU A 12 -4.91 -16.17 1.77
CA LEU A 12 -5.93 -17.21 1.73
C LEU A 12 -7.03 -16.93 0.67
N GLU A 13 -7.49 -15.68 0.56
CA GLU A 13 -8.48 -15.32 -0.47
C GLU A 13 -7.89 -15.41 -1.88
N LEU A 14 -6.64 -14.99 -2.09
CA LEU A 14 -5.97 -15.13 -3.38
C LEU A 14 -5.81 -16.60 -3.79
N LEU A 15 -5.53 -17.51 -2.84
CA LEU A 15 -5.47 -18.95 -3.14
C LEU A 15 -6.81 -19.52 -3.61
N LYS A 16 -7.94 -19.02 -3.11
CA LYS A 16 -9.26 -19.43 -3.60
C LYS A 16 -9.47 -19.01 -5.05
N LEU A 17 -8.83 -17.93 -5.52
CA LEU A 17 -8.91 -17.51 -6.91
C LEU A 17 -8.20 -18.49 -7.86
N PHE A 18 -7.22 -19.26 -7.39
CA PHE A 18 -6.49 -20.23 -8.22
C PHE A 18 -7.37 -21.39 -8.72
N GLN A 19 -8.54 -21.62 -8.11
CA GLN A 19 -9.51 -22.56 -8.65
C GLN A 19 -10.08 -22.10 -10.00
N TYR A 20 -9.99 -20.80 -10.29
CA TYR A 20 -10.38 -20.21 -11.56
C TYR A 20 -9.12 -20.02 -12.41
N ASN A 21 -9.09 -20.64 -13.59
CA ASN A 21 -8.04 -20.39 -14.58
C ASN A 21 -8.32 -19.05 -15.29
N LEU A 22 -8.09 -17.94 -14.58
CA LEU A 22 -8.37 -16.61 -15.09
C LEU A 22 -7.45 -16.29 -16.28
N PRO A 23 -7.98 -15.68 -17.36
CA PRO A 23 -7.15 -15.08 -18.38
C PRO A 23 -6.22 -14.02 -17.79
N GLU A 24 -5.01 -13.88 -18.35
CA GLU A 24 -3.99 -12.95 -17.85
C GLU A 24 -4.52 -11.51 -17.73
N ALA A 25 -5.38 -11.08 -18.66
CA ALA A 25 -6.03 -9.76 -18.62
C ALA A 25 -6.83 -9.54 -17.33
N GLN A 26 -7.61 -10.53 -16.88
CA GLN A 26 -8.42 -10.40 -15.65
C GLN A 26 -7.53 -10.41 -14.40
N LEU A 27 -6.44 -11.20 -14.42
CA LEU A 27 -5.46 -11.16 -13.34
C LEU A 27 -4.79 -9.78 -13.23
N MET A 28 -4.50 -9.15 -14.36
CA MET A 28 -3.95 -7.79 -14.42
C MET A 28 -4.93 -6.76 -13.86
N GLU A 29 -6.21 -6.85 -14.22
CA GLU A 29 -7.26 -5.99 -13.68
C GLU A 29 -7.36 -6.09 -12.16
N ILE A 30 -7.32 -7.31 -11.59
CA ILE A 30 -7.32 -7.52 -10.14
C ILE A 30 -6.11 -6.85 -9.48
N LYS A 31 -4.91 -6.99 -10.07
CA LYS A 31 -3.71 -6.31 -9.57
C LYS A 31 -3.86 -4.80 -9.60
N GLU A 32 -4.44 -4.24 -10.66
CA GLU A 32 -4.64 -2.81 -10.80
C GLU A 32 -5.65 -2.27 -9.77
N ILE A 33 -6.73 -3.00 -9.49
CA ILE A 33 -7.71 -2.65 -8.44
C ILE A 33 -7.02 -2.60 -7.08
N LEU A 34 -6.22 -3.61 -6.74
CA LEU A 34 -5.47 -3.65 -5.48
C LEU A 34 -4.47 -2.50 -5.39
N ALA A 35 -3.73 -2.22 -6.46
CA ALA A 35 -2.77 -1.12 -6.51
C ALA A 35 -3.45 0.24 -6.28
N LYS A 36 -4.59 0.48 -6.94
CA LYS A 36 -5.39 1.71 -6.76
C LYS A 36 -5.89 1.85 -5.33
N TYR A 37 -6.37 0.77 -4.71
CA TYR A 37 -6.86 0.79 -3.33
C TYR A 37 -5.74 1.17 -2.35
N PHE A 38 -4.57 0.54 -2.46
CA PHE A 38 -3.45 0.85 -1.56
C PHE A 38 -2.88 2.24 -1.81
N ALA A 39 -2.76 2.68 -3.06
CA ALA A 39 -2.34 4.04 -3.39
C ALA A 39 -3.29 5.07 -2.78
N LYS A 40 -4.61 4.88 -2.94
CA LYS A 40 -5.61 5.76 -2.33
C LYS A 40 -5.52 5.76 -0.80
N SER A 41 -5.41 4.58 -0.20
CA SER A 41 -5.31 4.47 1.27
C SER A 41 -4.06 5.18 1.80
N ALA A 42 -2.92 5.05 1.09
CA ALA A 42 -1.69 5.74 1.46
C ALA A 42 -1.81 7.26 1.32
N SER A 43 -2.44 7.75 0.25
CA SER A 43 -2.72 9.19 0.08
C SER A 43 -3.65 9.71 1.18
N ASP A 44 -4.76 9.03 1.45
CA ASP A 44 -5.72 9.45 2.47
C ASP A 44 -5.09 9.49 3.88
N GLU A 45 -4.20 8.54 4.21
CA GLU A 45 -3.46 8.57 5.48
C GLU A 45 -2.40 9.68 5.53
N MET A 46 -1.77 10.01 4.40
CA MET A 46 -0.84 11.14 4.30
C MET A 46 -1.57 12.47 4.52
N ASP A 47 -2.76 12.64 3.93
CA ASP A 47 -3.59 13.83 4.11
C ASP A 47 -4.00 14.00 5.59
N LYS A 48 -4.42 12.91 6.26
CA LYS A 48 -4.72 12.95 7.70
C LYS A 48 -3.50 13.31 8.55
N LEU A 49 -2.33 12.77 8.21
CA LEU A 49 -1.09 13.08 8.90
C LEU A 49 -0.73 14.56 8.72
N TRP A 50 -0.88 15.07 7.50
CA TRP A 50 -0.66 16.47 7.15
C TRP A 50 -1.52 17.40 8.00
N GLU A 51 -2.82 17.12 8.10
CA GLU A 51 -3.75 17.89 8.93
C GLU A 51 -3.44 17.78 10.42
N ARG A 52 -3.18 16.56 10.93
CA ARG A 52 -2.95 16.34 12.36
C ARG A 52 -1.69 17.02 12.87
N GLU A 53 -0.63 17.00 12.09
CA GLU A 53 0.66 17.59 12.46
C GLU A 53 0.75 19.09 12.10
N ASN A 54 -0.34 19.69 11.59
CA ASN A 54 -0.41 21.07 11.08
C ASN A 54 0.73 21.38 10.10
N TRP A 55 1.02 20.45 9.21
CA TRP A 55 2.06 20.65 8.21
C TRP A 55 1.67 21.75 7.24
N ASP A 56 2.68 22.52 6.87
CA ASP A 56 2.58 23.64 5.95
C ASP A 56 3.72 23.57 4.91
N GLU A 57 3.80 24.56 4.02
CA GLU A 57 4.86 24.63 3.01
C GLU A 57 6.28 24.64 3.63
N ASN A 58 6.44 25.22 4.83
CA ASN A 58 7.72 25.24 5.54
C ASN A 58 8.10 23.83 6.03
N THR A 59 7.11 23.02 6.40
CA THR A 59 7.31 21.63 6.82
C THR A 59 7.82 20.77 5.66
N ILE A 60 7.29 20.94 4.44
CA ILE A 60 7.82 20.27 3.24
C ILE A 60 9.27 20.68 2.97
N GLU A 61 9.60 21.96 3.07
CA GLU A 61 10.96 22.43 2.81
C GLU A 61 11.95 21.88 3.86
N SER A 62 11.53 21.74 5.12
CA SER A 62 12.32 21.06 6.16
C SER A 62 12.50 19.57 5.86
N LEU A 63 11.43 18.86 5.51
CA LEU A 63 11.45 17.41 5.22
C LEU A 63 12.30 17.07 3.99
N LYS A 64 12.29 17.93 2.97
CA LYS A 64 13.11 17.79 1.75
C LYS A 64 14.60 17.87 2.04
N ASN A 65 14.99 18.70 3.01
CA ASN A 65 16.38 18.84 3.46
C ASN A 65 16.77 17.78 4.50
N GLU A 66 15.79 17.04 5.01
CA GLU A 66 16.00 15.96 5.96
C GLU A 66 16.36 14.68 5.20
N HIS A 67 17.59 14.19 5.38
CA HIS A 67 18.05 12.94 4.78
C HIS A 67 17.42 11.72 5.48
N LEU A 68 16.11 11.52 5.31
CA LEU A 68 15.32 10.44 5.92
C LEU A 68 15.55 9.06 5.29
N ARG A 69 16.39 8.97 4.26
CA ARG A 69 16.79 7.69 3.70
C ARG A 69 17.74 7.01 4.69
N LYS A 70 17.26 5.96 5.37
CA LYS A 70 18.10 5.15 6.25
C LYS A 70 19.35 4.64 5.51
N LYS A 71 20.48 4.68 6.20
CA LYS A 71 21.72 3.97 5.84
C LYS A 71 21.51 2.46 5.82
#